data_AF-P28196-F1
#
_entry.id   AF-P28196-F1
#
_cell.length_a   1.000
_cell.length_b   1.000
_cell.length_c   1.000
_cell.angle_alpha   90.00
_cell.angle_beta   90.00
_cell.angle_gamma   90.00
#
_symmetry.space_group_name_H-M   'P 1'
#
loop_
_entity.id
_entity.type
_entity.pdbx_description
1 polymer ?
#
loop_
_entity_poly.entity_id
_entity_poly.type
_entity_poly.pdbx_seq_one_letter_code
_entity_poly.pdbx_strand_id
1 'polypeptide(L)'
;SKSASIVMLTELVERGQAKCAQYWPNDGILTFGDIEVEFLSVNESEDYSERDFKVSNRSDNNGSQLIVKQFHYHGWPEVGAPVSGYSMIELVEDVQKQQQNSGNHPIVI
;
A
#
# COMPACT_ATOMS: atom_id res chain seq x y z
N SER A 1 -12.45 -3.46 9.49
CA SER A 1 -12.44 -3.84 8.07
C SER A 1 -11.31 -4.84 7.85
N LYS A 2 -11.45 -5.83 6.96
CA LYS A 2 -10.36 -6.75 6.57
C LYS A 2 -9.73 -6.31 5.23
N SER A 3 -9.37 -5.05 5.10
CA SER A 3 -8.82 -4.51 3.86
C SER A 3 -7.41 -5.07 3.62
N ALA A 4 -7.23 -5.79 2.51
CA ALA A 4 -5.96 -6.41 2.13
C ALA A 4 -5.23 -5.64 1.01
N SER A 5 -5.80 -4.51 0.58
CA SER A 5 -5.30 -3.66 -0.51
C SER A 5 -5.34 -2.21 -0.09
N ILE A 6 -4.21 -1.53 -0.22
CA ILE A 6 -4.05 -0.08 -0.02
C ILE A 6 -3.51 0.51 -1.31
N VAL A 7 -4.08 1.59 -1.79
CA VAL A 7 -3.57 2.37 -2.92
C VAL A 7 -3.16 3.73 -2.36
N MET A 8 -1.92 4.14 -2.60
CA MET A 8 -1.40 5.45 -2.23
C MET A 8 -1.08 6.21 -3.51
N LEU A 9 -1.73 7.36 -3.70
CA LEU A 9 -1.64 8.16 -4.93
C LEU A 9 -0.83 9.46 -4.77
N THR A 10 -0.04 9.58 -3.70
CA THR A 10 0.78 10.75 -3.40
C THR A 10 2.16 10.32 -3.01
N GLU A 11 3.15 11.21 -3.14
CA GLU A 11 4.41 11.03 -2.44
C GLU A 11 4.28 11.34 -0.94
N LEU A 12 5.29 10.99 -0.14
CA LEU A 12 5.37 11.46 1.24
C LEU A 12 5.56 12.97 1.31
N VAL A 13 6.33 13.52 0.37
CA VAL A 13 6.63 14.94 0.23
C VAL A 13 6.49 15.35 -1.23
N GLU A 14 5.75 16.42 -1.49
CA GLU A 14 5.61 17.02 -2.82
C GLU A 14 5.92 18.51 -2.71
N ARG A 15 6.79 19.04 -3.56
CA ARG A 15 7.25 20.45 -3.50
C ARG A 15 7.72 20.90 -2.12
N GLY A 16 8.38 20.00 -1.39
CA GLY A 16 8.86 20.26 -0.03
C GLY A 16 7.77 20.30 1.05
N GLN A 17 6.52 20.01 0.71
CA GLN A 17 5.41 19.90 1.66
C GLN A 17 5.12 18.44 1.95
N ALA A 18 5.08 18.08 3.24
CA ALA A 18 4.62 16.76 3.66
C ALA A 18 3.15 16.55 3.25
N LYS A 19 2.87 15.46 2.57
CA LYS A 19 1.53 15.03 2.12
C LYS A 19 1.02 13.84 2.92
N CYS A 20 1.91 12.90 3.21
CA CYS A 20 1.59 11.70 3.98
C CYS A 20 2.73 11.39 4.95
N ALA A 21 2.40 10.99 6.17
CA ALA A 21 3.38 10.39 7.06
C ALA A 21 3.61 8.94 6.64
N GLN A 22 4.86 8.49 6.68
CA GLN A 22 5.17 7.10 6.39
C GLN A 22 4.57 6.22 7.51
N TYR A 23 3.54 5.45 7.16
CA TYR A 23 2.83 4.55 8.09
C TYR A 23 3.29 3.10 7.98
N TRP A 24 4.31 2.82 7.17
CA TRP A 24 4.84 1.47 6.94
C TRP A 24 6.33 1.39 7.31
N PRO A 25 6.81 0.21 7.75
CA PRO A 25 8.24 -0.06 7.88
C PRO A 25 8.91 -0.21 6.51
N ASN A 26 10.15 0.29 6.37
CA ASN A 26 11.01 -0.07 5.23
C ASN A 26 11.66 -1.45 5.42
N ASP A 27 11.82 -1.89 6.67
CA ASP A 27 12.30 -3.20 7.09
C ASP A 27 11.75 -3.57 8.48
N GLY A 28 11.77 -4.86 8.82
CA GLY A 28 11.36 -5.34 10.14
C GLY A 28 9.89 -5.08 10.48
N ILE A 29 9.63 -4.69 11.73
CA ILE A 29 8.27 -4.53 12.30
C ILE A 29 8.10 -3.11 12.83
N LEU A 30 6.99 -2.47 12.46
CA LEU A 30 6.51 -1.21 13.03
C LEU A 30 5.23 -1.46 13.84
N THR A 31 5.17 -0.93 15.05
CA THR A 31 4.03 -1.13 15.97
C THR A 31 3.24 0.15 16.17
N PHE A 32 1.92 0.07 15.98
CA PHE A 32 0.95 1.12 16.23
C PHE A 32 -0.08 0.66 17.27
N GLY A 33 0.19 0.93 18.54
CA GLY A 33 -0.62 0.38 19.63
C GLY A 33 -0.58 -1.16 19.61
N ASP A 34 -1.73 -1.80 19.41
CA ASP A 34 -1.83 -3.26 19.31
C ASP A 34 -1.60 -3.79 17.89
N ILE A 35 -1.46 -2.92 16.89
CA ILE A 35 -1.25 -3.33 15.50
C ILE A 35 0.25 -3.43 15.22
N GLU A 36 0.69 -4.59 14.75
CA GLU A 36 2.04 -4.79 14.20
C GLU A 36 1.96 -4.89 12.69
N VAL A 37 2.81 -4.12 12.01
CA VAL A 37 3.00 -4.15 10.56
C VAL A 37 4.41 -4.65 10.32
N GLU A 38 4.55 -5.84 9.76
CA GLU A 38 5.84 -6.42 9.37
C GLU A 38 6.02 -6.27 7.87
N PHE A 39 7.17 -5.73 7.47
CA PHE A 39 7.59 -5.69 6.07
C PHE A 39 7.95 -7.10 5.58
N LEU A 40 7.38 -7.52 4.44
CA LEU A 40 7.70 -8.81 3.82
C LEU A 40 8.53 -8.65 2.57
N SER A 41 8.08 -7.80 1.64
CA SER A 41 8.75 -7.58 0.36
C SER A 41 8.32 -6.28 -0.31
N VAL A 42 9.13 -5.83 -1.26
CA VAL A 42 8.79 -4.75 -2.19
C VAL A 42 9.13 -5.19 -3.62
N ASN A 43 8.21 -4.96 -4.54
CA ASN A 43 8.48 -4.99 -5.98
C ASN A 43 8.39 -3.56 -6.51
N GLU A 44 9.44 -3.11 -7.20
CA GLU A 44 9.50 -1.77 -7.78
C GLU A 44 9.25 -1.85 -9.29
N SER A 45 8.32 -1.03 -9.78
CA SER A 45 8.12 -0.74 -11.20
C SER A 45 8.52 0.71 -11.49
N GLU A 46 8.42 1.14 -12.75
CA GLU A 46 8.71 2.53 -13.13
C GLU A 46 7.72 3.52 -12.50
N ASP A 47 6.44 3.15 -12.40
CA ASP A 47 5.35 4.06 -12.04
C ASP A 47 4.75 3.82 -10.65
N TYR A 48 5.01 2.67 -10.02
CA TYR A 48 4.53 2.38 -8.66
C TYR A 48 5.36 1.31 -7.94
N SER A 49 5.37 1.37 -6.61
CA SER A 49 5.92 0.32 -5.76
C SER A 49 4.80 -0.56 -5.20
N GLU A 50 5.00 -1.87 -5.17
CA GLU A 50 4.15 -2.83 -4.48
C GLU A 50 4.83 -3.32 -3.21
N ARG A 51 4.25 -3.06 -2.04
CA ARG A 51 4.78 -3.53 -0.76
C ARG A 51 3.85 -4.54 -0.12
N ASP A 52 4.38 -5.69 0.25
CA ASP A 52 3.65 -6.71 1.01
C ASP A 52 3.96 -6.58 2.50
N PHE A 53 2.90 -6.53 3.29
CA PHE A 53 2.96 -6.46 4.74
C PHE A 53 2.21 -7.62 5.37
N LYS A 54 2.71 -8.10 6.51
CA LYS A 54 1.93 -8.92 7.43
C LYS A 54 1.44 -8.03 8.56
N VAL A 55 0.12 -7.93 8.69
CA VAL A 55 -0.54 -7.12 9.72
C VAL A 55 -1.17 -8.04 10.75
N SER A 56 -0.79 -7.87 12.02
CA SER A 56 -1.31 -8.62 13.16
C SER A 56 -1.85 -7.69 14.24
N ASN A 57 -2.82 -8.18 15.00
CA ASN A 57 -3.27 -7.51 16.23
C ASN A 57 -2.74 -8.30 17.44
N ARG A 58 -1.87 -7.69 18.23
CA ARG A 58 -1.23 -8.28 19.42
C ARG A 58 -2.23 -8.64 20.52
N SER A 59 -3.38 -7.98 20.56
CA SER A 59 -4.47 -8.25 21.50
C SER A 59 -5.40 -9.37 21.02
N ASP A 60 -5.26 -9.83 19.77
CA ASP A 60 -5.99 -10.98 19.27
C ASP A 60 -5.32 -12.30 19.66
N ASN A 61 -5.87 -12.94 20.68
CA ASN A 61 -5.39 -14.23 21.19
C ASN A 61 -5.49 -15.37 20.15
N ASN A 62 -6.26 -15.20 19.07
CA ASN A 62 -6.32 -16.18 18.00
C ASN A 62 -5.11 -16.12 17.06
N GLY A 63 -4.26 -15.09 17.20
CA GLY A 63 -3.09 -14.88 16.35
C GLY A 63 -3.47 -14.62 14.89
N SER A 64 -4.62 -13.97 14.62
CA SER A 64 -5.00 -13.69 13.25
C SER A 64 -4.05 -12.69 12.60
N GLN A 65 -3.69 -12.99 11.35
CA GLN A 65 -2.79 -12.19 10.53
C GLN A 65 -3.45 -11.94 9.17
N LEU A 66 -3.19 -10.77 8.60
CA LEU A 66 -3.63 -10.40 7.27
C LEU A 66 -2.42 -10.00 6.44
N ILE A 67 -2.32 -10.56 5.23
CA ILE A 67 -1.40 -10.04 4.23
C ILE A 67 -2.06 -8.84 3.56
N VAL A 68 -1.40 -7.69 3.65
CA VAL A 68 -1.85 -6.43 3.07
C VAL A 68 -0.85 -5.99 2.02
N LYS A 69 -1.32 -5.77 0.80
CA LYS A 69 -0.51 -5.21 -0.29
C LYS A 69 -0.81 -3.71 -0.42
N GLN A 70 0.24 -2.90 -0.38
CA GLN A 70 0.17 -1.48 -0.68
C GLN A 70 0.72 -1.25 -2.09
N PHE A 71 -0.04 -0.53 -2.91
CA PHE A 71 0.39 -0.02 -4.19
C PHE A 71 0.61 1.48 -4.07
N HIS A 72 1.85 1.92 -4.17
CA HIS A 72 2.23 3.33 -4.04
C HIS A 72 2.57 3.87 -5.42
N TYR A 73 1.64 4.62 -6.00
CA TYR A 73 1.77 5.22 -7.33
C TYR A 73 2.65 6.47 -7.29
N HIS A 74 3.68 6.45 -8.13
CA HIS A 74 4.71 7.48 -8.30
C HIS A 74 4.54 8.25 -9.63
N GLY A 75 3.72 7.74 -10.56
CA GLY A 75 3.56 8.31 -11.90
C GLY A 75 2.81 9.66 -11.95
N TRP A 76 2.36 10.21 -10.81
CA TRP A 76 1.68 11.50 -10.78
C TRP A 76 2.71 12.65 -10.75
N PRO A 77 2.75 13.54 -11.77
CA PRO A 77 3.69 14.65 -11.76
C PRO A 77 3.30 15.69 -10.71
N GLU A 78 4.26 16.41 -10.15
CA GLU A 78 3.97 17.47 -9.18
C GLU A 78 2.98 18.52 -9.71
N VAL A 79 2.94 18.75 -11.04
CA VAL A 79 2.00 19.64 -11.72
C VAL A 79 1.25 18.86 -12.79
N GLY A 80 -0.08 18.90 -12.75
CA GLY A 80 -0.94 18.35 -13.80
C GLY A 80 -1.30 16.89 -13.57
N ALA A 81 -1.39 16.13 -14.66
CA ALA A 81 -1.74 14.72 -14.67
C ALA A 81 -0.68 13.93 -15.47
N PRO A 82 -0.57 12.60 -15.27
CA PRO A 82 0.31 11.76 -16.06
C PRO A 82 0.09 11.95 -17.57
N VAL A 83 1.17 11.90 -18.36
CA VAL A 83 1.12 12.08 -19.83
C VAL A 83 0.32 10.97 -20.52
N SER A 84 0.32 9.78 -19.92
CA SER A 84 -0.46 8.62 -20.35
C SER A 84 -1.18 8.01 -19.15
N GLY A 85 -2.39 7.49 -19.38
CA GLY A 85 -3.13 6.72 -18.37
C GLY A 85 -2.69 5.25 -18.28
N TYR A 86 -1.69 4.83 -19.05
CA TYR A 86 -1.28 3.43 -19.18
C TYR A 86 -0.87 2.82 -17.82
N SER A 87 0.01 3.47 -17.07
CA SER A 87 0.47 2.97 -15.78
C SER A 87 -0.64 2.96 -14.71
N MET A 88 -1.59 3.88 -14.79
CA MET A 88 -2.80 3.84 -13.96
C MET A 88 -3.69 2.64 -14.30
N ILE A 89 -3.78 2.24 -15.57
CA ILE A 89 -4.53 1.05 -15.99
C ILE A 89 -3.83 -0.21 -15.44
N GLU A 90 -2.50 -0.32 -15.57
CA GLU A 90 -1.73 -1.43 -15.00
C GLU A 90 -1.91 -1.54 -13.48
N LEU A 91 -1.78 -0.41 -12.76
CA LEU A 91 -2.06 -0.33 -11.33
C LEU A 91 -3.46 -0.87 -10.98
N VAL A 92 -4.49 -0.44 -11.73
CA VAL A 92 -5.87 -0.90 -11.51
C VAL A 92 -6.01 -2.40 -11.76
N GLU A 93 -5.38 -2.94 -12.80
CA GLU A 93 -5.38 -4.38 -13.08
C GLU A 93 -4.72 -5.18 -11.94
N ASP A 94 -3.60 -4.69 -11.40
CA ASP A 94 -2.89 -5.40 -10.33
C ASP A 94 -3.60 -5.29 -8.98
N VAL A 95 -4.23 -4.15 -8.68
CA VAL A 95 -5.15 -4.01 -7.54
C VAL A 95 -6.33 -4.96 -7.68
N GLN A 96 -6.91 -5.11 -8.87
CA GLN A 96 -8.01 -6.06 -9.11
C GLN A 96 -7.58 -7.51 -8.93
N LYS A 97 -6.39 -7.90 -9.41
CA LYS A 97 -5.83 -9.24 -9.19
C LYS A 97 -5.63 -9.51 -7.69
N GLN A 98 -5.05 -8.55 -6.96
CA GLN A 98 -4.90 -8.66 -5.50
C GLN A 98 -6.25 -8.86 -4.81
N GLN A 99 -7.26 -8.07 -5.18
CA GLN A 99 -8.60 -8.15 -4.60
C GLN A 99 -9.27 -9.50 -4.82
N GLN A 100 -9.15 -10.06 -6.03
CA GLN A 100 -9.68 -11.39 -6.35
C GLN A 100 -9.02 -12.47 -5.49
N ASN A 101 -7.72 -12.34 -5.24
CA ASN A 101 -6.95 -13.28 -4.42
C ASN A 101 -7.19 -13.11 -2.91
N SER A 102 -7.60 -11.92 -2.47
CA SER A 102 -7.76 -11.55 -1.06
C SER A 102 -9.21 -11.45 -0.59
N GLY A 103 -10.18 -11.98 -1.35
CA GLY A 103 -11.59 -12.06 -0.94
C GLY A 103 -12.42 -10.79 -1.16
N ASN A 104 -11.97 -9.87 -2.03
CA ASN A 104 -12.70 -8.67 -2.45
C ASN A 104 -13.16 -7.76 -1.29
N HIS A 105 -12.35 -7.64 -0.25
CA HIS A 105 -12.58 -6.71 0.85
C HIS A 105 -12.44 -5.24 0.41
N PRO A 106 -12.97 -4.24 1.14
CA PRO A 106 -12.84 -2.84 0.71
C PRO A 106 -11.39 -2.41 0.46
N ILE A 107 -11.15 -1.70 -0.63
CA ILE A 107 -9.84 -1.09 -0.96
C ILE A 107 -9.72 0.22 -0.20
N VAL A 108 -8.57 0.45 0.43
CA VAL A 108 -8.21 1.76 0.99
C VAL A 108 -7.49 2.55 -0.11
N ILE A 109 -7.91 3.79 -0.37
CA ILE A 109 -7.30 4.71 -1.35
C ILE A 109 -6.98 6.02 -0.63
#